data_AF-A0AAX2FHS1-F1
#
_entry.id   AF-A0AAX2FHS1-F1
#
_cell.length_a   1.000
_cell.length_b   1.000
_cell.length_c   1.000
_cell.angle_alpha   90.00
_cell.angle_beta   90.00
_cell.angle_gamma   90.00
#
_symmetry.space_group_name_H-M   'P 1'
#
loop_
_entity.id
_entity.type
_entity.pdbx_description
1 polymer ?
#
loop_
_entity_poly.entity_id
_entity_poly.type
_entity_poly.pdbx_seq_one_letter_code
_entity_poly.pdbx_strand_id
1 'polypeptide(L)'
;MRGGAFKPHTSPYDFQGLGLAGLQILRQVADKYDLAVISEILNPNDIEMSLDYVDVIQIGTHNMQNFDLLRAAGAVNKPVLLKRGLSATIEEFINAAEYIMAKRNGNIILCERGIRTYERVTRKTLDISAVPILKKETHYLLLSM
;
A
#
# COMPACT_ATOMS: atom_id res chain seq x y z
N MET A 1 4.94 11.10 7.23
CA MET A 1 6.21 10.67 6.60
C MET A 1 6.04 9.30 5.97
N ARG A 2 6.70 9.02 4.84
CA ARG A 2 6.73 7.68 4.22
C ARG A 2 8.16 7.19 4.04
N GLY A 3 8.42 5.93 4.37
CA GLY A 3 9.70 5.26 4.14
C GLY A 3 9.49 3.79 3.78
N GLY A 4 10.37 3.22 2.95
CA GLY A 4 10.28 1.82 2.58
C GLY A 4 11.32 1.01 3.32
N ALA A 5 10.91 0.37 4.43
CA ALA A 5 11.76 -0.56 5.17
C ALA A 5 12.02 -1.86 4.41
N PHE A 6 11.03 -2.28 3.62
CA PHE A 6 11.09 -3.40 2.68
C PHE A 6 10.99 -2.86 1.25
N LYS A 7 11.79 -3.41 0.33
CA LYS A 7 11.82 -2.95 -1.07
C LYS A 7 11.61 -4.13 -2.03
N PRO A 8 10.48 -4.17 -2.76
CA PRO A 8 10.26 -5.19 -3.78
C PRO A 8 11.06 -4.83 -5.04
N HIS A 9 12.22 -5.45 -5.20
CA HIS A 9 13.07 -5.28 -6.38
C HIS A 9 12.93 -6.46 -7.35
N THR A 10 13.09 -6.17 -8.64
CA THR A 10 13.08 -7.21 -9.69
C THR A 10 14.36 -8.04 -9.67
N SER A 11 15.49 -7.42 -9.29
CA SER A 11 16.78 -8.11 -9.14
C SER A 11 17.01 -8.51 -7.69
N PRO A 12 17.44 -9.76 -7.42
CA PRO A 12 17.80 -10.20 -6.06
C PRO A 12 19.09 -9.53 -5.53
N TYR A 13 19.87 -8.91 -6.41
CA TYR A 13 21.12 -8.21 -6.05
C TYR A 13 20.91 -6.75 -5.69
N ASP A 14 19.70 -6.22 -5.90
CA ASP A 14 19.35 -4.88 -5.49
C ASP A 14 19.19 -4.82 -3.96
N PHE A 15 19.29 -3.62 -3.41
CA PHE A 15 19.05 -3.37 -1.99
C PHE A 15 17.61 -3.76 -1.60
N GLN A 16 17.45 -4.76 -0.73
CA GLN A 16 16.14 -5.31 -0.34
C GLN A 16 15.42 -4.48 0.75
N GLY A 17 16.07 -3.46 1.29
CA GLY A 17 15.61 -2.73 2.46
C GLY A 17 16.35 -3.13 3.74
N LEU A 18 16.15 -2.36 4.80
CA LEU A 18 16.71 -2.65 6.14
C LEU A 18 15.80 -3.54 6.99
N GLY A 19 14.62 -3.92 6.47
CA GLY A 19 13.63 -4.72 7.19
C GLY A 19 13.22 -4.07 8.51
N LEU A 20 13.16 -4.87 9.58
CA LEU A 20 12.82 -4.40 10.93
C LEU A 20 13.68 -3.22 11.40
N ALA A 21 14.99 -3.23 11.13
CA ALA A 21 15.86 -2.10 11.51
C ALA A 21 15.42 -0.80 10.80
N GLY A 22 14.95 -0.89 9.57
CA GLY A 22 14.36 0.24 8.85
C GLY A 22 13.07 0.76 9.48
N LEU A 23 12.21 -0.14 9.96
CA LEU A 23 10.99 0.24 10.68
C LEU A 23 11.30 0.93 12.01
N GLN A 24 12.29 0.42 12.76
CA GLN A 24 12.77 1.03 14.01
C GLN A 24 13.29 2.45 13.78
N ILE A 25 14.09 2.65 12.73
CA ILE A 25 14.59 3.99 12.35
C ILE A 25 13.41 4.91 12.00
N LEU A 26 12.44 4.44 11.23
CA LEU A 26 11.26 5.24 10.86
C LEU A 26 10.47 5.67 12.09
N ARG A 27 10.23 4.76 13.03
CA ARG A 27 9.53 5.06 14.29
C ARG A 27 10.28 6.08 15.12
N GLN A 28 11.60 5.90 15.31
CA GLN A 28 12.43 6.85 16.06
C GLN A 28 12.41 8.26 15.46
N VAL A 29 12.53 8.39 14.13
CA VAL A 29 12.48 9.69 13.45
C VAL A 29 11.08 10.29 13.57
N ALA A 30 10.05 9.47 13.39
CA ALA A 30 8.67 9.91 13.49
C ALA A 30 8.31 10.45 14.88
N ASP A 31 8.73 9.78 15.94
CA ASP A 31 8.50 10.20 17.32
C ASP A 31 9.24 11.51 17.63
N LYS A 32 10.46 11.67 17.11
CA LYS A 32 11.26 12.89 17.30
C LYS A 32 10.60 14.13 16.69
N TYR A 33 9.90 13.97 15.57
CA TYR A 33 9.34 15.07 14.79
C TYR A 33 7.80 15.11 14.77
N ASP A 34 7.14 14.30 15.60
CA ASP A 34 5.68 14.16 15.68
C ASP A 34 5.02 13.90 14.31
N LEU A 35 5.53 12.89 13.60
CA LEU A 35 5.04 12.51 12.27
C LEU A 35 4.39 11.14 12.30
N ALA A 36 3.35 10.93 11.48
CA ALA A 36 2.85 9.59 11.19
C ALA A 36 3.77 8.83 10.21
N VAL A 37 3.89 7.50 10.37
CA VAL A 37 4.70 6.61 9.53
C VAL A 37 3.82 5.79 8.59
N ILE A 38 4.11 5.91 7.30
CA ILE A 38 3.61 5.00 6.26
C ILE A 38 4.78 4.15 5.76
N SER A 39 4.69 2.83 5.87
CA SER A 39 5.69 1.91 5.30
C SER A 39 5.03 0.72 4.61
N GLU A 40 5.72 0.21 3.58
CA GLU A 40 5.26 -0.94 2.81
C GLU A 40 5.59 -2.25 3.50
N ILE A 41 4.61 -3.15 3.58
CA ILE A 41 4.76 -4.51 4.09
C ILE A 41 4.54 -5.48 2.92
N LEU A 42 5.44 -6.46 2.78
CA LEU A 42 5.47 -7.36 1.63
C LEU A 42 4.94 -8.76 1.94
N ASN A 43 5.02 -9.21 3.20
CA ASN A 43 4.68 -10.56 3.62
C ASN A 43 3.62 -10.52 4.74
N PRO A 44 2.59 -11.39 4.70
CA PRO A 44 1.62 -11.53 5.79
C PRO A 44 2.25 -11.67 7.18
N ASN A 45 3.38 -12.39 7.28
CA ASN A 45 4.06 -12.67 8.55
C ASN A 45 4.69 -11.42 9.18
N ASP A 46 4.95 -10.38 8.38
CA ASP A 46 5.55 -9.14 8.87
C ASP A 46 4.50 -8.14 9.39
N ILE A 47 3.20 -8.42 9.20
CA ILE A 47 2.11 -7.51 9.58
C ILE A 47 2.12 -7.26 11.09
N GLU A 48 2.12 -8.31 11.90
CA GLU A 48 2.00 -8.21 13.36
C GLU A 48 3.19 -7.43 13.96
N MET A 49 4.41 -7.77 13.58
CA MET A 49 5.62 -7.04 14.01
C MET A 49 5.60 -5.58 13.57
N SER A 50 5.05 -5.26 12.40
CA SER A 50 5.04 -3.88 11.89
C SER A 50 4.15 -2.95 12.70
N LEU A 51 3.18 -3.47 13.46
CA LEU A 51 2.16 -2.67 14.17
C LEU A 51 2.76 -1.70 15.18
N ASP A 52 3.91 -2.02 15.76
CA ASP A 52 4.61 -1.18 16.74
C ASP A 52 5.33 0.01 16.10
N TYR A 53 5.55 -0.04 14.77
CA TYR A 53 6.41 0.92 14.08
C TYR A 53 5.67 1.78 13.06
N VAL A 54 4.54 1.29 12.51
CA VAL A 54 3.80 2.00 11.45
C VAL A 54 2.44 2.50 11.93
N ASP A 55 2.06 3.67 11.42
CA ASP A 55 0.73 4.24 11.62
C ASP A 55 -0.22 3.87 10.48
N VAL A 56 0.32 3.62 9.28
CA VAL A 56 -0.41 3.14 8.10
C VAL A 56 0.39 2.03 7.41
N ILE A 57 -0.25 0.89 7.19
CA ILE A 57 0.30 -0.23 6.42
C ILE A 57 0.09 0.08 4.93
N GLN A 58 1.17 0.14 4.15
CA GLN A 58 1.05 0.26 2.70
C GLN A 58 1.13 -1.11 2.03
N ILE A 59 0.15 -1.43 1.19
CA ILE A 59 0.21 -2.55 0.26
C ILE A 59 0.60 -2.02 -1.12
N GLY A 60 1.74 -2.46 -1.62
CA GLY A 60 2.28 -2.01 -2.90
C GLY A 60 1.53 -2.54 -4.11
N THR A 61 1.74 -1.88 -5.25
CA THR A 61 1.16 -2.23 -6.55
C THR A 61 1.40 -3.68 -6.98
N HIS A 62 2.58 -4.26 -6.64
CA HIS A 62 2.88 -5.66 -6.97
C HIS A 62 2.14 -6.66 -6.08
N ASN A 63 1.66 -6.22 -4.92
CA ASN A 63 0.95 -7.03 -3.93
C ASN A 63 -0.55 -6.73 -3.87
N MET A 64 -1.10 -5.92 -4.79
CA MET A 64 -2.54 -5.59 -4.80
C MET A 64 -3.42 -6.85 -4.87
N GLN A 65 -2.95 -7.92 -5.51
CA GLN A 65 -3.66 -9.21 -5.61
C GLN A 65 -3.03 -10.31 -4.74
N ASN A 66 -2.16 -9.95 -3.79
CA ASN A 66 -1.68 -10.89 -2.79
C ASN A 66 -2.76 -11.06 -1.71
N PHE A 67 -3.74 -11.92 -1.97
CA PHE A 67 -4.95 -12.03 -1.13
C PHE A 67 -4.64 -12.45 0.31
N ASP A 68 -3.58 -13.24 0.54
CA ASP A 68 -3.16 -13.58 1.90
C ASP A 68 -2.67 -12.36 2.66
N LEU A 69 -1.90 -11.48 2.00
CA LEU A 69 -1.45 -10.22 2.57
C LEU A 69 -2.61 -9.26 2.83
N LEU A 70 -3.57 -9.16 1.90
CA LEU A 70 -4.78 -8.34 2.10
C LEU A 70 -5.60 -8.83 3.30
N ARG A 71 -5.78 -10.15 3.42
CA ARG A 71 -6.48 -10.76 4.56
C ARG A 71 -5.75 -10.50 5.88
N ALA A 72 -4.42 -10.59 5.89
CA ALA A 72 -3.61 -10.31 7.08
C ALA A 72 -3.69 -8.83 7.48
N ALA A 73 -3.57 -7.90 6.52
CA ALA A 73 -3.72 -6.47 6.75
C ALA A 73 -5.15 -6.09 7.20
N GLY A 74 -6.16 -6.81 6.71
CA GLY A 74 -7.55 -6.62 7.15
C GLY A 74 -7.83 -7.18 8.55
N ALA A 75 -7.04 -8.12 9.05
CA ALA A 75 -7.23 -8.74 10.36
C ALA A 75 -6.73 -7.87 11.54
N VAL A 76 -6.03 -6.77 11.24
CA VAL A 76 -5.47 -5.86 12.24
C VAL A 76 -6.20 -4.51 12.21
N ASN A 77 -6.26 -3.82 13.35
CA ASN A 77 -6.89 -2.50 13.45
C ASN A 77 -5.89 -1.37 13.15
N LYS A 78 -5.36 -1.33 11.92
CA LYS A 78 -4.43 -0.29 11.45
C LYS A 78 -4.87 0.18 10.05
N PRO A 79 -4.85 1.48 9.74
CA PRO A 79 -5.18 1.96 8.40
C PRO A 79 -4.33 1.31 7.30
N VAL A 80 -4.93 1.03 6.16
CA VAL A 80 -4.28 0.38 5.01
C VAL A 80 -4.31 1.27 3.78
N LEU A 81 -3.13 1.65 3.28
CA LEU A 81 -2.95 2.33 2.00
C LEU A 81 -2.75 1.28 0.89
N LEU A 82 -3.80 1.01 0.12
CA LEU A 82 -3.79 0.05 -0.98
C LEU A 82 -3.48 0.75 -2.31
N LYS A 83 -2.37 0.39 -2.96
CA LYS A 83 -2.01 0.91 -4.28
C LYS A 83 -2.62 0.07 -5.40
N ARG A 84 -3.11 0.75 -6.43
CA ARG A 84 -3.59 0.08 -7.65
C ARG A 84 -2.47 -0.74 -8.30
N GLY A 85 -2.85 -1.93 -8.79
CA GLY A 85 -2.04 -2.88 -9.52
C GLY A 85 -1.58 -2.32 -10.88
N LEU A 86 -0.50 -2.88 -11.44
CA LEU A 86 0.14 -2.31 -12.64
C LEU A 86 -0.79 -2.19 -13.85
N SER A 87 -1.77 -3.08 -13.95
CA SER A 87 -2.74 -3.15 -15.04
C SER A 87 -4.13 -3.49 -14.53
N ALA A 88 -4.37 -3.27 -13.24
CA ALA A 88 -5.63 -3.62 -12.61
C ALA A 88 -6.77 -2.74 -13.13
N THR A 89 -7.93 -3.34 -13.39
CA THR A 89 -9.17 -2.59 -13.63
C THR A 89 -9.64 -1.92 -12.33
N ILE A 90 -10.58 -0.98 -12.45
CA ILE A 90 -11.21 -0.36 -11.28
C ILE A 90 -11.95 -1.41 -10.45
N GLU A 91 -12.66 -2.34 -11.10
CA GLU A 91 -13.38 -3.42 -10.43
C GLU A 91 -12.43 -4.34 -9.64
N GLU A 92 -11.31 -4.76 -10.24
CA GLU A 92 -10.29 -5.56 -9.54
C GLU A 92 -9.69 -4.81 -8.35
N PHE A 93 -9.52 -3.49 -8.47
CA PHE A 93 -8.98 -2.66 -7.40
C PHE A 93 -9.96 -2.50 -6.24
N ILE A 94 -11.26 -2.30 -6.53
CA ILE A 94 -12.32 -2.27 -5.52
C ILE A 94 -12.43 -3.63 -4.83
N ASN A 95 -12.45 -4.72 -5.60
CA ASN A 95 -12.52 -6.07 -5.03
C ASN A 95 -11.32 -6.36 -4.12
N ALA A 96 -10.11 -5.90 -4.45
CA ALA A 96 -8.95 -6.01 -3.56
C ALA A 96 -9.14 -5.24 -2.24
N ALA A 97 -9.79 -4.08 -2.25
CA ALA A 97 -10.16 -3.38 -1.03
C ALA A 97 -11.18 -4.17 -0.19
N GLU A 98 -12.15 -4.82 -0.85
CA GLU A 98 -13.15 -5.65 -0.16
C GLU A 98 -12.55 -6.86 0.56
N TYR A 99 -11.42 -7.41 0.09
CA TYR A 99 -10.69 -8.45 0.83
C TYR A 99 -10.18 -7.96 2.20
N ILE A 100 -9.79 -6.69 2.30
CA ILE A 100 -9.36 -6.06 3.56
C ILE A 100 -10.60 -5.79 4.43
N MET A 101 -11.64 -5.17 3.85
CA MET A 101 -12.88 -4.80 4.54
C MET A 101 -13.62 -6.02 5.11
N ALA A 102 -13.61 -7.16 4.41
CA ALA A 102 -14.23 -8.41 4.86
C ALA A 102 -13.67 -8.93 6.20
N LYS A 103 -12.48 -8.48 6.62
CA LYS A 103 -11.89 -8.78 7.93
C LYS A 103 -12.18 -7.71 9.00
N ARG A 104 -13.12 -6.81 8.72
CA ARG A 104 -13.62 -5.71 9.57
C ARG A 104 -12.64 -4.54 9.76
N ASN A 105 -11.65 -4.40 8.87
CA ASN A 105 -10.83 -3.19 8.80
C ASN A 105 -11.34 -2.27 7.68
N GLY A 106 -12.16 -1.29 8.04
CA GLY A 106 -12.69 -0.30 7.09
C GLY A 106 -11.81 0.93 6.87
N ASN A 107 -10.66 1.02 7.56
CA ASN A 107 -9.76 2.17 7.44
C ASN A 107 -8.86 2.03 6.20
N ILE A 108 -9.48 2.03 5.02
CA ILE A 108 -8.81 1.80 3.75
C ILE A 108 -8.64 3.13 3.01
N ILE A 109 -7.43 3.35 2.49
CA ILE A 109 -7.06 4.47 1.64
C ILE A 109 -6.65 3.89 0.28
N LEU A 110 -7.37 4.25 -0.77
CA LEU A 110 -7.06 3.85 -2.13
C LEU A 110 -6.06 4.83 -2.74
N CYS A 111 -5.03 4.30 -3.40
CA CYS A 111 -4.02 5.10 -4.09
C CYS A 111 -3.93 4.74 -5.57
N GLU A 112 -4.38 5.66 -6.42
CA GLU A 112 -4.07 5.67 -7.84
C GLU A 112 -2.60 6.07 -8.05
N ARG A 113 -1.91 5.40 -8.97
CA ARG A 113 -0.46 5.57 -9.19
C ARG A 113 -0.04 5.39 -10.65
N GLY A 114 -1.00 5.25 -11.55
CA GLY A 114 -0.83 4.98 -12.97
C GLY A 114 -0.78 3.51 -13.33
N ILE A 115 -1.27 3.22 -14.54
CA ILE A 115 -1.34 1.91 -15.17
C ILE A 115 -0.28 1.74 -16.26
N ARG A 116 0.04 0.50 -16.61
CA ARG A 116 0.91 0.15 -17.73
C ARG A 116 0.11 0.25 -19.03
N THR A 117 0.65 0.99 -19.98
CA THR A 117 0.13 1.14 -21.33
C THR A 117 1.25 0.87 -22.34
N TYR A 118 1.00 1.12 -23.63
CA TYR A 118 2.02 1.06 -24.67
C TYR A 118 2.97 2.29 -24.68
N GLU A 119 2.62 3.35 -23.94
CA GLU A 119 3.40 4.58 -23.85
C GLU A 119 4.79 4.30 -23.24
N ARG A 120 5.82 4.97 -23.78
CA ARG A 120 7.22 4.82 -23.37
C ARG A 120 7.82 6.08 -22.76
N VAL A 121 7.23 7.26 -23.00
CA VAL A 121 7.70 8.55 -22.46
C VAL A 121 7.54 8.60 -20.94
N THR A 122 6.44 8.05 -20.42
CA THR A 122 6.19 7.99 -18.98
C THR A 122 6.34 6.57 -18.45
N ARG A 123 6.80 6.42 -17.21
CA ARG A 123 6.95 5.10 -16.56
C ARG A 123 5.61 4.36 -16.42
N LYS A 124 4.53 5.12 -16.23
CA LYS A 124 3.13 4.70 -16.13
C LYS A 124 2.25 5.83 -16.68
N THR A 125 1.13 5.47 -17.28
CA THR A 125 0.09 6.44 -17.64
C THR A 125 -0.81 6.64 -16.43
N LEU A 126 -0.86 7.86 -15.90
CA LEU A 126 -1.77 8.21 -14.82
C LEU A 126 -3.22 8.14 -15.32
N ASP A 127 -4.03 7.31 -14.70
CA ASP A 127 -5.46 7.21 -14.97
C ASP A 127 -6.22 8.18 -14.05
N ILE A 128 -6.24 9.47 -14.41
CA ILE A 128 -6.92 10.48 -13.60
C ILE A 128 -8.43 10.25 -13.51
N SER A 129 -9.01 9.53 -14.47
CA SER A 129 -10.44 9.20 -14.50
C SER A 129 -10.83 8.23 -13.39
N ALA A 130 -9.87 7.43 -12.87
CA ALA A 130 -10.09 6.54 -11.75
C ALA A 130 -10.57 7.26 -10.49
N VAL A 131 -10.07 8.47 -10.23
CA VAL A 131 -10.37 9.22 -8.99
C VAL A 131 -11.87 9.53 -8.84
N PRO A 132 -12.55 10.20 -9.79
CA PRO A 132 -13.99 10.46 -9.68
C PRO A 132 -14.83 9.19 -9.74
N ILE A 133 -14.41 8.15 -10.48
CA ILE A 133 -15.11 6.87 -10.53
C ILE A 133 -15.07 6.21 -9.15
N LEU A 134 -13.88 6.08 -8.54
CA LEU A 134 -13.73 5.48 -7.22
C LEU A 134 -14.46 6.27 -6.12
N LYS A 135 -14.50 7.61 -6.22
CA LYS A 135 -15.29 8.45 -5.29
C LYS A 135 -16.79 8.20 -5.39
N LYS A 136 -17.28 7.81 -6.57
CA LYS A 136 -18.71 7.54 -6.80
C LYS A 136 -19.08 6.12 -6.36
N GLU A 137 -18.23 5.15 -6.68
CA GLU A 137 -18.50 3.72 -6.45
C GLU A 137 -18.10 3.25 -5.04
N THR A 138 -17.27 4.01 -4.32
CA THR A 138 -16.77 3.64 -2.98
C THR A 138 -16.87 4.80 -1.98
N HIS A 139 -16.75 4.47 -0.70
CA HIS A 139 -16.72 5.44 0.40
C HIS A 139 -15.31 5.62 0.99
N TYR A 140 -14.29 4.97 0.41
CA TYR A 140 -12.91 5.01 0.90
C TYR A 140 -12.24 6.35 0.59
N LEU A 141 -11.22 6.69 1.40
CA LEU A 141 -10.37 7.85 1.11
C LEU A 141 -9.53 7.57 -0.14
N LEU A 142 -9.31 8.61 -0.96
CA LEU A 142 -8.60 8.51 -2.23
C LEU A 142 -7.41 9.44 -2.31
N LEU A 143 -6.27 8.89 -2.71
CA LEU A 143 -5.02 9.58 -2.99
C LEU A 143 -4.59 9.30 -4.43
N SER A 144 -3.88 10.26 -5.03
CA SER A 144 -3.17 10.10 -6.29
C SER A 144 -1.71 10.47 -6.04
N MET A 145 -0.76 9.61 -6.44
CA MET A 145 0.68 9.77 -6.21
C MET A 145 1.51 9.53 -7.47
#